data_AF-A0ABD1XGR6-F1
#
_entry.id   AF-A0ABD1XGR6-F1
#
_cell.length_a   1.000
_cell.length_b   1.000
_cell.length_c   1.000
_cell.angle_alpha   90.00
_cell.angle_beta   90.00
_cell.angle_gamma   90.00
#
_symmetry.space_group_name_H-M   'P 1'
#
loop_
_entity.id
_entity.type
_entity.pdbx_description
1 polymer ?
#
loop_
_entity_poly.entity_id
_entity_poly.type
_entity_poly.pdbx_seq_one_letter_code
_entity_poly.pdbx_strand_id
1 'polypeptide(L)'
;MNNWKLSDFVKQILALYMIIIPLAIASQTSANECVLDFNVPSVWNDSNLNAGNWDEFLNDSLCATPFVRYMYSLGRRANQTRLIFLNKTEQKDCMDTLKSEEKNVFSCGIEKLTRGSPGGCSDYSVTDVVNKLGSTLKSLGENCKLLGSDGESSEACGYCLRRWEEMGALSSNNSSNDTMKIEANICRFAVLISLTSQRMYDVEWLQSIYNCLGNKNLPLADQAKDEEDYTSHKGREVLIGGAGGDYNSSSYYIDDPL
;
A
#
# COMPACT_ATOMS: atom_id res chain seq x y z
N MET A 1 -57.82 -39.22 -26.00
CA MET A 1 -56.99 -38.38 -25.11
C MET A 1 -55.65 -39.09 -24.96
N ASN A 2 -54.56 -38.79 -25.68
CA ASN A 2 -53.56 -37.81 -25.21
C ASN A 2 -52.39 -37.54 -26.20
N ASN A 3 -52.43 -37.99 -27.46
CA ASN A 3 -51.25 -37.85 -28.36
C ASN A 3 -51.01 -36.42 -28.88
N TRP A 4 -52.07 -35.63 -29.09
CA TRP A 4 -51.94 -34.25 -29.57
C TRP A 4 -51.32 -33.31 -28.52
N LYS A 5 -51.75 -33.45 -27.25
CA LYS A 5 -51.17 -32.65 -26.15
C LYS A 5 -49.69 -32.96 -25.94
N LEU A 6 -49.27 -34.22 -26.07
CA LEU A 6 -47.86 -34.59 -25.92
C LEU A 6 -46.98 -33.98 -27.02
N SER A 7 -47.49 -33.93 -28.27
CA SER A 7 -46.77 -33.31 -29.40
C SER A 7 -46.56 -31.81 -29.20
N ASP A 8 -47.58 -31.10 -28.71
CA ASP A 8 -47.49 -29.66 -28.47
C ASP A 8 -46.57 -29.32 -27.29
N PHE A 9 -46.58 -30.13 -26.24
CA PHE A 9 -45.66 -29.99 -25.11
C PHE A 9 -44.19 -30.18 -25.53
N VAL A 10 -43.90 -31.18 -26.37
CA VAL A 10 -42.53 -31.43 -26.87
C VAL A 10 -42.05 -30.28 -27.75
N LYS A 11 -42.91 -29.71 -28.59
CA LYS A 11 -42.59 -28.53 -29.41
C LYS A 11 -42.29 -27.29 -28.56
N GLN A 12 -43.06 -27.08 -27.49
CA GLN A 12 -42.82 -25.98 -26.54
C GLN A 12 -41.49 -26.13 -25.80
N ILE A 13 -41.15 -27.34 -25.35
CA ILE A 13 -39.87 -27.63 -24.68
C ILE A 13 -38.70 -27.41 -25.65
N LEU A 14 -38.80 -27.90 -26.89
CA LEU A 14 -37.76 -27.68 -27.90
C LEU A 14 -37.59 -26.20 -28.27
N ALA A 15 -38.69 -25.45 -28.38
CA ALA A 15 -38.64 -24.00 -28.63
C ALA A 15 -37.97 -23.23 -27.48
N LEU A 16 -38.27 -23.59 -26.23
CA LEU A 16 -37.60 -23.02 -25.06
C LEU A 16 -36.10 -23.36 -25.05
N TYR A 17 -35.73 -24.60 -25.38
CA TYR A 17 -34.32 -25.01 -25.48
C TYR A 17 -33.55 -24.22 -26.55
N MET A 18 -34.18 -23.98 -27.70
CA MET A 18 -33.60 -23.19 -28.80
C MET A 18 -33.45 -21.69 -28.47
N ILE A 19 -34.17 -21.16 -27.47
CA ILE A 19 -34.03 -19.78 -26.97
C ILE A 19 -32.99 -19.71 -25.84
N ILE A 20 -32.95 -20.70 -24.96
CA ILE A 20 -32.04 -20.72 -23.80
C ILE A 20 -30.58 -20.99 -24.21
N ILE A 21 -30.35 -21.83 -25.23
CA ILE A 21 -29.00 -22.16 -25.70
C ILE A 21 -28.23 -20.93 -26.23
N PRO A 22 -28.76 -20.11 -27.17
CA PRO A 22 -28.05 -18.92 -27.62
C PRO A 22 -27.92 -17.85 -26.54
N LEU A 23 -28.84 -17.79 -25.56
CA LEU A 23 -28.73 -16.86 -24.43
C LEU A 23 -27.60 -17.26 -23.45
N ALA A 24 -27.28 -18.55 -23.35
CA ALA A 24 -26.13 -19.05 -22.60
C ALA A 24 -24.79 -18.92 -23.37
N ILE A 25 -24.84 -18.86 -24.71
CA ILE A 25 -23.64 -18.73 -25.56
C ILE A 25 -23.27 -17.26 -25.81
N ALA A 26 -24.23 -16.33 -25.71
CA ALA A 26 -24.00 -14.88 -25.82
C ALA A 26 -23.16 -14.28 -24.67
N SER A 27 -22.82 -15.05 -23.64
CA SER A 27 -21.90 -14.62 -22.57
C SER A 27 -20.42 -14.90 -22.89
N GLN A 28 -20.07 -15.42 -24.08
CA GLN A 28 -18.69 -15.64 -24.49
C GLN A 28 -18.19 -14.57 -25.46
N THR A 29 -18.06 -13.34 -24.96
CA THR A 29 -17.15 -12.32 -25.50
C THR A 29 -16.94 -11.29 -24.38
N SER A 30 -15.85 -11.37 -23.60
CA SER A 30 -14.65 -10.61 -23.94
C SER A 30 -13.37 -11.42 -23.76
N ALA A 31 -12.43 -11.20 -24.69
CA ALA A 31 -11.05 -11.61 -24.53
C ALA A 31 -10.41 -10.85 -23.36
N ASN A 32 -9.61 -11.54 -22.53
CA ASN A 32 -8.54 -10.99 -21.69
C ASN A 32 -8.82 -9.60 -21.08
N GLU A 33 -9.93 -9.44 -20.37
CA GLU A 33 -10.29 -8.16 -19.75
C GLU A 33 -9.79 -8.11 -18.31
N CYS A 34 -9.19 -6.98 -17.92
CA CYS A 34 -8.71 -6.79 -16.56
C CYS A 34 -9.84 -6.93 -15.53
N VAL A 35 -9.61 -7.73 -14.50
CA VAL A 35 -10.56 -7.96 -13.41
C VAL A 35 -10.60 -6.83 -12.36
N LEU A 36 -9.78 -5.79 -12.54
CA LEU A 36 -9.73 -4.63 -11.65
C LEU A 36 -10.38 -3.42 -12.32
N ASP A 37 -11.16 -2.70 -11.52
CA ASP A 37 -11.72 -1.40 -11.89
C ASP A 37 -10.83 -0.29 -11.31
N PHE A 38 -10.08 0.38 -12.18
CA PHE A 38 -9.14 1.44 -11.81
C PHE A 38 -9.80 2.78 -11.50
N ASN A 39 -11.13 2.88 -11.53
CA ASN A 39 -11.85 4.10 -11.15
C ASN A 39 -11.69 4.40 -9.66
N VAL A 40 -10.98 5.49 -9.36
CA VAL A 40 -10.86 6.05 -8.02
C VAL A 40 -12.06 6.95 -7.67
N PRO A 41 -12.38 7.13 -6.39
CA PRO A 41 -13.41 8.07 -5.96
C PRO A 41 -13.08 9.49 -6.39
N SER A 42 -14.10 10.30 -6.70
CA SER A 42 -13.92 11.67 -7.17
C SER A 42 -13.22 12.61 -6.17
N VAL A 43 -13.17 12.23 -4.89
CA VAL A 43 -12.45 12.97 -3.84
C VAL A 43 -10.93 12.88 -4.04
N TRP A 44 -10.45 11.82 -4.72
CA TRP A 44 -9.06 11.60 -5.02
C TRP A 44 -8.67 12.35 -6.30
N ASN A 45 -8.34 13.63 -6.17
CA ASN A 45 -7.68 14.34 -7.27
C ASN A 45 -6.26 13.78 -7.43
N ASP A 46 -5.85 13.40 -8.64
CA ASP A 46 -4.52 12.85 -8.92
C ASP A 46 -3.38 13.79 -8.49
N SER A 47 -3.63 15.11 -8.49
CA SER A 47 -2.69 16.13 -8.00
C SER A 47 -2.45 16.07 -6.49
N ASN A 48 -3.34 15.43 -5.74
CA ASN A 48 -3.30 15.34 -4.28
C ASN A 48 -2.71 14.02 -3.79
N LEU A 49 -2.32 13.14 -4.73
CA LEU A 49 -1.66 11.87 -4.41
C LEU A 49 -0.15 12.08 -4.31
N ASN A 50 0.34 12.30 -3.10
CA ASN A 50 1.77 12.35 -2.81
C ASN A 50 2.32 10.93 -2.71
N ALA A 51 2.43 10.28 -3.87
CA ALA A 51 2.91 8.92 -3.96
C ALA A 51 4.40 8.97 -4.34
N GLY A 52 5.29 8.68 -3.39
CA GLY A 52 6.72 8.47 -3.62
C GLY A 52 6.98 7.05 -4.15
N ASN A 53 8.21 6.55 -4.07
CA ASN A 53 8.56 5.24 -4.65
C ASN A 53 8.27 4.02 -3.75
N TRP A 54 7.47 4.18 -2.68
CA TRP A 54 7.01 3.09 -1.79
C TRP A 54 8.16 2.24 -1.20
N ASP A 55 9.10 2.90 -0.53
CA ASP A 55 10.37 2.34 -0.02
C ASP A 55 11.15 1.56 -1.07
N GLU A 56 11.32 2.17 -2.26
CA GLU A 56 12.08 1.58 -3.37
C GLU A 56 11.47 0.29 -3.94
N PHE A 57 10.24 -0.04 -3.56
CA PHE A 57 9.51 -1.15 -4.18
C PHE A 57 9.24 -0.87 -5.65
N LEU A 58 8.92 0.39 -5.96
CA LEU A 58 8.73 0.87 -7.32
C LEU A 58 10.07 1.28 -7.94
N ASN A 59 10.25 0.93 -9.20
CA ASN A 59 11.48 1.23 -9.93
C ASN A 59 11.58 2.72 -10.32
N ASP A 60 10.47 3.46 -10.34
CA ASP A 60 10.40 4.88 -10.69
C ASP A 60 9.33 5.58 -9.84
N SER A 61 9.53 6.85 -9.46
CA SER A 61 8.52 7.64 -8.73
C SER A 61 7.31 8.00 -9.59
N LEU A 62 7.43 8.02 -10.92
CA LEU A 62 6.31 8.20 -11.85
C LEU A 62 5.29 7.05 -11.78
N CYS A 63 5.68 5.90 -11.23
CA CYS A 63 4.82 4.75 -11.04
C CYS A 63 3.84 4.89 -9.87
N ALA A 64 4.01 5.92 -9.05
CA ALA A 64 3.40 5.95 -7.74
C ALA A 64 1.88 6.17 -7.78
N THR A 65 1.40 7.10 -8.62
CA THR A 65 -0.05 7.31 -8.82
C THR A 65 -0.73 6.06 -9.43
N PRO A 66 -0.22 5.48 -10.54
CA PRO A 66 -0.74 4.21 -11.06
C PRO A 66 -0.73 3.08 -10.03
N PHE A 67 0.32 3.03 -9.19
CA PHE A 67 0.44 2.03 -8.13
C PHE A 67 -0.61 2.21 -7.03
N VAL A 68 -0.90 3.44 -6.60
CA VAL A 68 -1.98 3.72 -5.64
C VAL A 68 -3.34 3.29 -6.20
N ARG A 69 -3.64 3.63 -7.47
CA ARG A 69 -4.88 3.17 -8.12
C ARG A 69 -4.96 1.64 -8.15
N TYR A 70 -3.86 0.99 -8.50
CA TYR A 70 -3.76 -0.47 -8.50
C TYR A 70 -4.03 -1.08 -7.12
N MET A 71 -3.37 -0.57 -6.08
CA MET A 71 -3.53 -1.02 -4.69
C MET A 71 -4.96 -0.84 -4.18
N TYR A 72 -5.57 0.31 -4.46
CA TYR A 72 -6.95 0.60 -4.11
C TYR A 72 -7.93 -0.35 -4.83
N SER A 73 -7.68 -0.62 -6.12
CA SER A 73 -8.49 -1.55 -6.93
C SER A 73 -8.39 -2.99 -6.41
N LEU A 74 -7.19 -3.43 -6.00
CA LEU A 74 -7.02 -4.70 -5.30
C LEU A 74 -7.81 -4.72 -3.99
N GLY A 75 -7.78 -3.64 -3.20
CA GLY A 75 -8.58 -3.50 -1.98
C GLY A 75 -10.08 -3.65 -2.22
N ARG A 76 -10.59 -3.01 -3.28
CA ARG A 76 -12.00 -3.11 -3.71
C ARG A 76 -12.38 -4.53 -4.09
N ARG A 77 -11.56 -5.19 -4.92
CA ARG A 77 -11.77 -6.61 -5.28
C ARG A 77 -11.67 -7.53 -4.06
N ALA A 78 -10.72 -7.28 -3.17
CA ALA A 78 -10.52 -8.08 -1.96
C ALA A 78 -11.69 -7.94 -0.96
N ASN A 79 -12.34 -6.77 -0.90
CA ASN A 79 -13.54 -6.57 -0.10
C ASN A 79 -14.67 -7.52 -0.55
N GLN A 80 -14.80 -7.75 -1.86
CA GLN A 80 -15.83 -8.60 -2.45
C GLN A 80 -15.46 -10.08 -2.46
N THR A 81 -14.22 -10.41 -2.83
CA THR A 81 -13.79 -11.79 -3.14
C THR A 81 -12.94 -12.44 -2.05
N ARG A 82 -12.44 -11.63 -1.10
CA ARG A 82 -11.42 -12.02 -0.10
C ARG A 82 -10.06 -12.42 -0.69
N LEU A 83 -9.87 -12.34 -2.01
CA LEU A 83 -8.59 -12.59 -2.66
C LEU A 83 -7.80 -11.28 -2.77
N ILE A 84 -6.55 -11.30 -2.35
CA ILE A 84 -5.67 -10.12 -2.32
C ILE A 84 -5.02 -9.93 -3.69
N PHE A 85 -4.06 -10.78 -4.05
CA PHE A 85 -3.30 -10.65 -5.28
C PHE A 85 -3.98 -11.37 -6.46
N LEU A 86 -3.72 -10.85 -7.66
CA LEU A 86 -4.17 -11.45 -8.91
C LEU A 86 -3.35 -12.70 -9.24
N ASN A 87 -3.95 -13.66 -9.94
CA ASN A 87 -3.16 -14.73 -10.54
C ASN A 87 -2.35 -14.21 -11.75
N LYS A 88 -1.40 -15.00 -12.25
CA LYS A 88 -0.48 -14.59 -13.33
C LYS A 88 -1.19 -14.08 -14.60
N THR A 89 -2.32 -14.71 -14.97
CA THR A 89 -3.09 -14.30 -16.16
C THR A 89 -3.82 -12.99 -15.90
N GLU A 90 -4.57 -12.92 -14.78
CA GLU A 90 -5.28 -11.70 -14.36
C GLU A 90 -4.32 -10.50 -14.21
N GLN A 91 -3.14 -10.74 -13.63
CA GLN A 91 -2.11 -9.73 -13.46
C GLN A 91 -1.69 -9.18 -14.81
N LYS A 92 -1.37 -10.06 -15.78
CA LYS A 92 -0.93 -9.66 -17.11
C LYS A 92 -1.98 -8.77 -17.78
N ASP A 93 -3.23 -9.21 -17.78
CA ASP A 93 -4.34 -8.50 -18.43
C ASP A 93 -4.55 -7.11 -17.79
N CYS A 94 -4.43 -7.02 -16.45
CA CYS A 94 -4.53 -5.76 -15.74
C CYS A 94 -3.34 -4.82 -15.91
N MET A 95 -2.12 -5.37 -16.01
CA MET A 95 -0.95 -4.55 -16.32
C MET A 95 -1.00 -4.00 -17.75
N ASP A 96 -1.55 -4.75 -18.71
CA ASP A 96 -1.71 -4.29 -20.08
C ASP A 96 -2.77 -3.17 -20.18
N THR A 97 -3.86 -3.27 -19.41
CA THR A 97 -4.86 -2.19 -19.25
C THR A 97 -4.22 -0.94 -18.64
N LEU A 98 -3.53 -1.07 -17.50
CA LEU A 98 -2.91 0.07 -16.80
C LEU A 98 -1.87 0.80 -17.66
N LYS A 99 -1.07 0.07 -18.46
CA LYS A 99 -0.12 0.66 -19.43
C LYS A 99 -0.82 1.43 -20.55
N SER A 100 -2.00 0.97 -20.98
CA SER A 100 -2.75 1.64 -22.06
C SER A 100 -3.29 3.00 -21.62
N GLU A 101 -3.65 3.13 -20.34
CA GLU A 101 -4.15 4.35 -19.73
C GLU A 101 -3.02 5.31 -19.35
N GLU A 102 -1.87 4.76 -18.93
CA GLU A 102 -0.72 5.51 -18.41
C GLU A 102 0.56 5.20 -19.20
N LYS A 103 0.88 6.05 -20.20
CA LYS A 103 1.95 5.84 -21.21
C LYS A 103 3.37 5.64 -20.64
N ASN A 104 3.58 5.77 -19.33
CA ASN A 104 4.88 5.68 -18.66
C ASN A 104 5.00 4.52 -17.64
N VAL A 105 4.03 3.58 -17.58
CA VAL A 105 4.02 2.49 -16.57
C VAL A 105 4.85 1.25 -16.98
N PHE A 106 5.61 1.33 -18.07
CA PHE A 106 6.52 0.25 -18.43
C PHE A 106 7.59 0.10 -17.36
N SER A 107 7.65 -1.08 -16.72
CA SER A 107 8.68 -1.46 -15.74
C SER A 107 8.55 -0.80 -14.35
N CYS A 108 7.33 -0.67 -13.81
CA CYS A 108 7.12 -0.14 -12.46
C CYS A 108 7.37 -1.13 -11.32
N GLY A 109 7.50 -2.43 -11.60
CA GLY A 109 7.66 -3.46 -10.56
C GLY A 109 6.34 -3.90 -9.91
N ILE A 110 5.20 -3.35 -10.34
CA ILE A 110 3.86 -3.69 -9.83
C ILE A 110 3.53 -5.16 -10.08
N GLU A 111 4.02 -5.72 -11.19
CA GLU A 111 3.89 -7.13 -11.56
C GLU A 111 4.47 -8.10 -10.52
N LYS A 112 5.31 -7.62 -9.60
CA LYS A 112 5.82 -8.42 -8.47
C LYS A 112 4.69 -8.81 -7.49
N LEU A 113 3.59 -8.07 -7.45
CA LEU A 113 2.40 -8.35 -6.60
C LEU A 113 1.47 -9.39 -7.23
N THR A 114 2.01 -10.55 -7.57
CA THR A 114 1.28 -11.65 -8.23
C THR A 114 1.18 -12.86 -7.30
N ARG A 115 0.01 -13.51 -7.30
CA ARG A 115 -0.23 -14.76 -6.57
C ARG A 115 0.56 -15.93 -7.14
N GLY A 116 0.97 -16.87 -6.28
CA GLY A 116 1.57 -18.14 -6.66
C GLY A 116 3.10 -18.17 -6.60
N SER A 117 3.73 -17.31 -5.79
CA SER A 117 5.12 -17.53 -5.38
C SER A 117 5.15 -18.64 -4.31
N PRO A 118 6.06 -19.62 -4.36
CA PRO A 118 5.99 -20.81 -3.51
C PRO A 118 6.06 -20.49 -2.00
N GLY A 119 4.90 -20.53 -1.33
CA GLY A 119 4.79 -20.25 0.11
C GLY A 119 5.01 -18.77 0.43
N GLY A 120 4.16 -18.21 1.30
CA GLY A 120 4.26 -16.81 1.73
C GLY A 120 2.96 -16.03 1.59
N CYS A 121 3.08 -14.72 1.71
CA CYS A 121 1.97 -13.78 1.70
C CYS A 121 1.37 -13.56 0.31
N SER A 122 2.08 -13.94 -0.76
CA SER A 122 1.55 -13.86 -2.14
C SER A 122 0.30 -14.72 -2.36
N ASP A 123 0.14 -15.79 -1.58
CA ASP A 123 -1.01 -16.70 -1.64
C ASP A 123 -2.07 -16.40 -0.57
N TYR A 124 -1.88 -15.38 0.27
CA TYR A 124 -2.81 -15.09 1.35
C TYR A 124 -4.12 -14.50 0.81
N SER A 125 -5.23 -15.02 1.34
CA SER A 125 -6.51 -14.32 1.34
C SER A 125 -6.56 -13.26 2.45
N VAL A 126 -7.58 -12.41 2.44
CA VAL A 126 -7.88 -11.50 3.56
C VAL A 126 -8.03 -12.29 4.87
N THR A 127 -8.64 -13.48 4.80
CA THR A 127 -8.79 -14.37 5.96
C THR A 127 -7.45 -14.89 6.47
N ASP A 128 -6.53 -15.25 5.57
CA ASP A 128 -5.16 -15.63 5.95
C ASP A 128 -4.42 -14.49 6.63
N VAL A 129 -4.53 -13.26 6.13
CA VAL A 129 -3.93 -12.09 6.77
C VAL A 129 -4.49 -11.87 8.17
N VAL A 130 -5.81 -11.97 8.35
CA VAL A 130 -6.43 -11.86 9.69
C VAL A 130 -5.93 -12.95 10.63
N ASN A 131 -5.85 -14.20 10.17
CA ASN A 131 -5.50 -15.33 11.01
C ASN A 131 -4.00 -15.41 11.32
N LYS A 132 -3.14 -15.07 10.36
CA LYS A 132 -1.69 -15.28 10.43
C LYS A 132 -0.93 -13.99 10.75
N LEU A 133 -1.45 -12.84 10.33
CA LEU A 133 -0.84 -11.51 10.50
C LEU A 133 -1.77 -10.54 11.23
N GLY A 134 -2.77 -11.05 11.96
CA GLY A 134 -3.82 -10.24 12.58
C GLY A 134 -3.30 -9.18 13.56
N SER A 135 -2.26 -9.48 14.32
CA SER A 135 -1.60 -8.49 15.21
C SER A 135 -0.96 -7.35 14.41
N THR A 136 -0.29 -7.69 13.30
CA THR A 136 0.31 -6.72 12.39
C THR A 136 -0.76 -5.85 11.73
N LEU A 137 -1.83 -6.46 11.21
CA LEU A 137 -2.96 -5.76 10.62
C LEU A 137 -3.64 -4.80 11.60
N LYS A 138 -3.96 -5.29 12.81
CA LYS A 138 -4.57 -4.48 13.87
C LYS A 138 -3.68 -3.31 14.25
N SER A 139 -2.39 -3.58 14.46
CA SER A 139 -1.42 -2.55 14.83
C SER A 139 -1.27 -1.49 13.75
N LEU A 140 -1.23 -1.86 12.46
CA LEU A 140 -1.23 -0.88 11.37
C LEU A 140 -2.50 -0.02 11.39
N GLY A 141 -3.68 -0.66 11.49
CA GLY A 141 -4.95 0.06 11.57
C GLY A 141 -5.02 1.04 12.74
N GLU A 142 -4.50 0.66 13.91
CA GLU A 142 -4.45 1.51 15.11
C GLU A 142 -3.49 2.70 14.97
N ASN A 143 -2.31 2.50 14.37
CA ASN A 143 -1.34 3.58 14.16
C ASN A 143 -1.77 4.56 13.06
N CYS A 144 -2.57 4.11 12.10
CA CYS A 144 -3.12 4.96 11.03
C CYS A 144 -4.53 5.50 11.34
N LYS A 145 -5.09 5.24 12.53
CA LYS A 145 -6.51 5.50 12.83
C LYS A 145 -6.92 6.98 12.78
N LEU A 146 -5.98 7.89 13.05
CA LEU A 146 -6.23 9.33 13.16
C LEU A 146 -6.04 10.10 11.84
N LEU A 147 -5.61 9.42 10.77
CA LEU A 147 -5.47 10.03 9.45
C LEU A 147 -6.84 10.41 8.87
N GLY A 148 -6.90 11.45 8.03
CA GLY A 148 -8.15 11.87 7.38
C GLY A 148 -9.23 12.42 8.32
N SER A 149 -8.88 12.72 9.58
CA SER A 149 -9.77 13.38 10.55
C SER A 149 -9.51 14.89 10.58
N ASP A 150 -10.52 15.68 10.98
CA ASP A 150 -10.35 17.10 11.25
C ASP A 150 -9.23 17.31 12.28
N GLY A 151 -8.14 18.00 11.88
CA GLY A 151 -6.94 18.17 12.71
C GLY A 151 -5.83 17.15 12.47
N GLU A 152 -5.79 16.49 11.30
CA GLU A 152 -4.68 15.64 10.86
C GLU A 152 -3.32 16.29 11.17
N SER A 153 -2.56 15.68 12.09
CA SER A 153 -1.21 16.13 12.45
C SER A 153 -0.17 15.33 11.65
N SER A 154 0.97 15.96 11.37
CA SER A 154 2.15 15.26 10.82
C SER A 154 2.58 14.08 11.69
N GLU A 155 2.30 14.15 12.99
CA GLU A 155 2.55 13.10 13.98
C GLU A 155 1.69 11.84 13.73
N ALA A 156 0.42 11.99 13.37
CA ALA A 156 -0.45 10.86 13.03
C ALA A 156 0.08 10.07 11.82
N CYS A 157 0.58 10.78 10.81
CA CYS A 157 1.27 10.11 9.71
C CYS A 157 2.60 9.50 10.16
N GLY A 158 3.37 10.17 11.00
CA GLY A 158 4.61 9.61 11.55
C GLY A 158 4.43 8.25 12.24
N TYR A 159 3.36 8.07 13.03
CA TYR A 159 3.01 6.77 13.62
C TYR A 159 2.65 5.71 12.57
N CYS A 160 1.82 6.08 11.59
CA CYS A 160 1.43 5.19 10.50
C CYS A 160 2.63 4.75 9.64
N LEU A 161 3.47 5.69 9.25
CA LEU A 161 4.67 5.46 8.45
C LEU A 161 5.70 4.61 9.20
N ARG A 162 5.97 4.92 10.47
CA ARG A 162 6.86 4.09 11.30
C ARG A 162 6.38 2.64 11.35
N ARG A 163 5.07 2.43 11.56
CA ARG A 163 4.53 1.08 11.62
C ARG A 163 4.64 0.36 10.27
N TRP A 164 4.48 1.10 9.18
CA TRP A 164 4.69 0.60 7.82
C TRP A 164 6.13 0.16 7.57
N GLU A 165 7.11 0.97 7.96
CA GLU A 165 8.54 0.67 7.81
C GLU A 165 8.97 -0.55 8.65
N GLU A 166 8.49 -0.64 9.90
CA GLU A 166 8.77 -1.78 10.79
C GLU A 166 8.35 -3.13 10.16
N MET A 167 7.25 -3.16 9.39
CA MET A 167 6.83 -4.38 8.69
C MET A 167 7.80 -4.80 7.58
N GLY A 168 8.48 -3.85 6.94
CA GLY A 168 9.51 -4.12 5.94
C GLY A 168 10.88 -4.47 6.56
N ALA A 169 11.23 -3.83 7.68
CA ALA A 169 12.54 -3.93 8.33
C ALA A 169 12.76 -5.24 9.12
N LEU A 170 11.69 -5.94 9.53
CA LEU A 170 11.81 -7.24 10.24
C LEU A 170 12.57 -8.31 9.44
N SER A 171 12.79 -8.10 8.14
CA SER A 171 13.54 -8.99 7.26
C SER A 171 14.98 -8.52 6.94
N SER A 172 15.33 -7.25 7.17
CA SER A 172 16.59 -6.65 6.70
C SER A 172 17.76 -6.82 7.65
N ASN A 173 17.53 -6.99 8.95
CA ASN A 173 18.60 -6.88 9.95
C ASN A 173 19.61 -8.05 9.98
N ASN A 174 19.47 -9.08 9.13
CA ASN A 174 20.43 -10.20 9.08
C ASN A 174 20.52 -10.92 7.71
N SER A 175 19.94 -10.38 6.64
CA SER A 175 19.85 -11.10 5.36
C SER A 175 20.12 -10.18 4.16
N SER A 176 21.21 -10.44 3.46
CA SER A 176 21.51 -9.86 2.14
C SER A 176 20.69 -10.52 1.02
N ASN A 177 19.69 -11.35 1.33
CA ASN A 177 18.92 -12.08 0.33
C ASN A 177 17.74 -11.23 -0.16
N ASP A 178 17.85 -10.74 -1.40
CA ASP A 178 16.80 -9.97 -2.09
C ASP A 178 15.43 -10.68 -2.08
N THR A 179 15.42 -12.01 -2.06
CA THR A 179 14.19 -12.81 -1.97
C THR A 179 13.42 -12.55 -0.68
N MET A 180 14.13 -12.41 0.45
CA MET A 180 13.49 -12.16 1.75
C MET A 180 12.91 -10.74 1.83
N LYS A 181 13.61 -9.76 1.24
CA LYS A 181 13.10 -8.39 1.13
C LYS A 181 11.84 -8.32 0.27
N ILE A 182 11.83 -9.02 -0.87
CA ILE A 182 10.65 -9.11 -1.74
C ILE A 182 9.48 -9.72 -0.98
N GLU A 183 9.69 -10.82 -0.26
CA GLU A 183 8.63 -11.48 0.49
C GLU A 183 8.09 -10.59 1.63
N ALA A 184 8.97 -9.90 2.37
CA ALA A 184 8.54 -8.94 3.39
C ALA A 184 7.69 -7.80 2.80
N ASN A 185 8.08 -7.30 1.63
CA ASN A 185 7.31 -6.32 0.87
C ASN A 185 5.94 -6.87 0.47
N ILE A 186 5.88 -8.08 -0.09
CA ILE A 186 4.62 -8.75 -0.43
C ILE A 186 3.73 -8.87 0.81
N CYS A 187 4.29 -9.26 1.95
CA CYS A 187 3.54 -9.38 3.20
C CYS A 187 2.96 -8.05 3.69
N ARG A 188 3.74 -6.97 3.73
CA ARG A 188 3.21 -5.66 4.15
C ARG A 188 2.15 -5.12 3.17
N PHE A 189 2.31 -5.37 1.87
CA PHE A 189 1.27 -5.02 0.88
C PHE A 189 0.01 -5.88 1.07
N ALA A 190 0.14 -7.16 1.38
CA ALA A 190 -1.01 -8.01 1.71
C ALA A 190 -1.77 -7.48 2.93
N VAL A 191 -1.05 -7.00 3.96
CA VAL A 191 -1.63 -6.34 5.14
C VAL A 191 -2.35 -5.05 4.74
N LEU A 192 -1.71 -4.16 3.98
CA LEU A 192 -2.29 -2.88 3.56
C LEU A 192 -3.54 -3.07 2.67
N ILE A 193 -3.50 -4.00 1.71
CA ILE A 193 -4.66 -4.32 0.86
C ILE A 193 -5.79 -4.93 1.71
N SER A 194 -5.47 -5.77 2.68
CA SER A 194 -6.47 -6.31 3.60
C SER A 194 -7.10 -5.21 4.45
N LEU A 195 -6.31 -4.27 4.97
CA LEU A 195 -6.80 -3.10 5.71
C LEU A 195 -7.70 -2.23 4.82
N THR A 196 -7.26 -1.98 3.59
CA THR A 196 -8.04 -1.27 2.57
C THR A 196 -9.39 -1.93 2.33
N SER A 197 -9.39 -3.26 2.16
CA SER A 197 -10.61 -4.04 1.92
C SER A 197 -11.59 -3.97 3.09
N GLN A 198 -11.11 -3.83 4.33
CA GLN A 198 -11.94 -3.73 5.52
C GLN A 198 -12.58 -2.35 5.68
N ARG A 199 -11.93 -1.30 5.17
CA ARG A 199 -12.40 0.09 5.24
C ARG A 199 -12.67 0.69 3.87
N MET A 200 -13.14 -0.14 2.94
CA MET A 200 -13.35 0.21 1.53
C MET A 200 -14.24 1.44 1.31
N TYR A 201 -15.15 1.72 2.25
CA TYR A 201 -16.09 2.84 2.19
C TYR A 201 -15.57 4.12 2.86
N ASP A 202 -14.43 4.05 3.54
CA ASP A 202 -13.82 5.19 4.23
C ASP A 202 -12.79 5.87 3.33
N VAL A 203 -13.30 6.51 2.28
CA VAL A 203 -12.51 6.98 1.14
C VAL A 203 -11.49 8.04 1.52
N GLU A 204 -11.85 8.96 2.42
CA GLU A 204 -10.97 10.04 2.89
C GLU A 204 -9.83 9.46 3.74
N TRP A 205 -10.16 8.56 4.67
CA TRP A 205 -9.16 7.86 5.48
C TRP A 205 -8.18 7.05 4.62
N LEU A 206 -8.68 6.33 3.60
CA LEU A 206 -7.84 5.60 2.66
C LEU A 206 -6.93 6.53 1.87
N GLN A 207 -7.43 7.69 1.42
CA GLN A 207 -6.61 8.69 0.73
C GLN A 207 -5.45 9.16 1.61
N SER A 208 -5.74 9.53 2.86
CA SER A 208 -4.73 9.99 3.80
C SER A 208 -3.69 8.90 4.11
N ILE A 209 -4.08 7.62 4.17
CA ILE A 209 -3.11 6.52 4.28
C ILE A 209 -2.19 6.44 3.07
N TYR A 210 -2.72 6.40 1.85
CA TYR A 210 -1.88 6.27 0.66
C TYR A 210 -0.95 7.46 0.50
N ASN A 211 -1.41 8.67 0.84
CA ASN A 211 -0.60 9.87 0.87
C ASN A 211 0.49 9.81 1.93
N CYS A 212 0.15 9.38 3.14
CA CYS A 212 1.09 9.25 4.23
C CYS A 212 2.21 8.26 3.91
N LEU A 213 1.85 7.05 3.47
CA LEU A 213 2.80 5.98 3.18
C LEU A 213 3.59 6.22 1.89
N GLY A 214 3.02 6.97 0.95
CA GLY A 214 3.71 7.38 -0.26
C GLY A 214 4.73 8.50 -0.02
N ASN A 215 4.51 9.38 0.95
CA ASN A 215 5.30 10.60 1.09
C ASN A 215 6.60 10.39 1.87
N LYS A 216 7.75 10.41 1.16
CA LYS A 216 9.09 10.30 1.75
C LYS A 216 9.60 11.54 2.50
N ASN A 217 8.92 12.68 2.39
CA ASN A 217 9.40 13.95 2.97
C ASN A 217 8.86 14.21 4.39
N LEU A 218 8.19 13.23 5.01
CA LEU A 218 7.62 13.41 6.34
C LEU A 218 8.64 12.97 7.41
N PRO A 219 8.89 13.81 8.43
CA PRO A 219 9.70 13.38 9.56
C PRO A 219 8.99 12.21 10.24
N LEU A 220 9.74 11.13 10.51
CA LEU A 220 9.27 10.08 11.40
C LEU A 220 8.95 10.75 12.75
N ALA A 221 7.83 10.37 13.37
CA ALA A 221 7.51 10.85 14.71
C ALA A 221 8.64 10.38 15.64
N ASP A 222 9.58 11.30 15.91
CA ASP A 222 10.76 11.02 16.69
C ASP A 222 10.36 10.62 18.11
N GLN A 223 11.26 9.85 18.69
CA GLN A 223 11.27 9.44 20.07
C GLN A 223 10.82 10.60 20.97
N ALA A 224 9.63 10.48 21.56
CA ALA A 224 9.29 11.21 22.76
C ALA A 224 10.23 10.73 23.88
N LYS A 225 11.42 11.32 23.91
CA LYS A 225 12.30 11.40 25.07
C LYS A 225 12.54 12.88 25.28
N ASP A 226 11.74 13.38 26.22
CA ASP A 226 12.06 14.45 27.16
C ASP A 226 12.62 15.74 26.55
N GLU A 227 11.73 16.72 26.40
CA GLU A 227 12.08 18.12 26.62
C GLU A 227 12.70 18.25 28.02
N GLU A 228 14.03 18.16 28.12
CA GLU A 228 14.74 18.97 29.08
C GLU A 228 15.11 20.29 28.40
N ASP A 229 14.40 21.33 28.86
CA ASP A 229 14.64 22.75 28.61
C ASP A 229 16.10 23.11 28.87
N TYR A 230 16.95 23.02 27.84
CA TYR A 230 18.23 23.72 27.82
C TYR A 230 18.02 25.08 27.17
N THR A 231 17.60 26.03 28.01
CA THR A 231 17.72 27.46 27.76
C THR A 231 19.14 27.78 27.29
N SER A 232 19.26 28.10 26.01
CA SER A 232 20.48 28.63 25.39
C SER A 232 20.77 30.01 25.99
N HIS A 233 21.52 30.04 27.09
CA HIS A 233 22.15 31.26 27.57
C HIS A 233 23.23 31.68 26.56
N LYS A 234 22.82 32.58 25.67
CA LYS A 234 23.67 33.35 24.77
C LYS A 234 24.73 34.09 25.60
N GLY A 235 25.90 33.47 25.76
CA GLY A 235 27.08 34.06 26.37
C GLY A 235 27.54 35.26 25.56
N ARG A 236 27.45 36.44 26.18
CA ARG A 236 27.93 37.73 25.70
C ARG A 236 29.44 37.64 25.41
N GLU A 237 29.84 37.78 24.15
CA GLU A 237 31.25 38.04 23.83
C GLU A 237 31.61 39.46 24.30
N VAL A 238 32.53 39.54 25.26
CA VAL A 238 33.13 40.78 25.73
C VAL A 238 34.54 40.86 25.16
N LEU A 239 34.73 41.73 24.17
CA LEU A 239 36.05 42.14 23.68
C LEU A 239 36.65 43.13 24.68
N ILE A 240 37.70 42.71 25.40
CA ILE A 240 38.64 43.61 26.06
C ILE A 240 40.02 43.29 25.51
N GLY A 241 40.58 44.26 24.78
CA GLY A 241 41.94 44.18 24.24
C GLY A 241 43.00 44.42 25.31
N GLY A 242 44.22 43.92 25.05
CA GLY A 242 45.38 44.25 25.87
C GLY A 242 46.58 43.33 25.63
N ALA A 243 47.43 43.74 24.70
CA ALA A 243 48.89 43.57 24.60
C ALA A 243 49.60 42.38 25.32
N GLY A 244 50.27 41.57 24.50
CA GLY A 244 51.62 41.07 24.78
C GLY A 244 51.72 39.64 25.33
N GLY A 245 52.51 38.81 24.63
CA GLY A 245 53.11 37.60 25.18
C GLY A 245 52.72 36.33 24.45
N ASP A 246 53.74 35.68 23.88
CA ASP A 246 53.72 34.32 23.34
C ASP A 246 53.09 33.29 24.30
N TYR A 247 52.54 32.22 23.72
CA TYR A 247 52.69 30.79 24.08
C TYR A 247 51.40 29.98 23.95
N ASN A 248 51.46 29.03 23.01
CA ASN A 248 50.85 27.70 22.94
C ASN A 248 49.45 27.45 23.55
N SER A 249 48.55 27.07 22.64
CA SER A 249 47.37 26.23 22.90
C SER A 249 47.70 25.01 23.76
N SER A 250 46.91 24.80 24.80
CA SER A 250 46.64 23.48 25.37
C SER A 250 45.22 23.48 25.92
N SER A 251 44.31 22.75 25.25
CA SER A 251 43.03 22.35 25.83
C SER A 251 43.27 21.20 26.78
N TYR A 252 42.89 21.36 28.05
CA TYR A 252 42.76 20.27 29.00
C TYR A 252 41.28 19.86 29.06
N TYR A 253 41.00 18.59 28.77
CA TYR A 253 39.78 17.91 29.17
C TYR A 253 39.89 17.58 30.66
N ILE A 254 38.88 17.93 31.44
CA ILE A 254 38.70 17.44 32.82
C ILE A 254 37.54 16.43 32.75
N ASP A 255 37.87 15.15 32.90
CA ASP A 255 36.90 14.11 33.26
C ASP A 255 36.64 14.25 34.75
N ASP A 256 35.39 14.54 35.14
CA ASP A 256 34.95 14.40 36.54
C ASP A 256 34.12 13.12 36.69
N PRO A 257 34.33 12.35 37.79
CA PRO A 257 33.74 11.03 37.97
C PRO A 257 32.42 11.03 38.76
N LEU A 258 31.72 9.90 38.56
CA LEU A 258 30.54 9.32 39.24
C LEU A 258 29.16 9.73 38.70
#